data_AF-A0A4S8QNX0-F1
#
_entry.id   AF-A0A4S8QNX0-F1
#
_cell.length_a   1.000
_cell.length_b   1.000
_cell.length_c   1.000
_cell.angle_alpha   90.00
_cell.angle_beta   90.00
_cell.angle_gamma   90.00
#
_symmetry.space_group_name_H-M   'P 1'
#
loop_
_entity.id
_entity.type
_entity.pdbx_description
1 polymer ?
#
loop_
_entity_poly.entity_id
_entity_poly.type
_entity_poly.pdbx_seq_one_letter_code
_entity_poly.pdbx_strand_id
1 'polypeptide(L)'
;MRGTQFTHLIPILLGRLINATPETFPYIQSTEFDAGDYGAYPNRTYTTRPDLISPRLNILQDDPRCDDGLYTMISLRGDKVHITGQSPMIHDHQGNLVWMNASYGETFGLNVQRYKDVDYLTFWQGDDSVGGHGEGVYILLDSQYKEAYRLTAGNNALGDLHEFHITPEGTALVTQYILKEMDIQYRRRTRRGWVWDSVIQEINIETNEIIFEWHASEHFNTEDSFFPAGSAGLRSSHGYDFFHINSIDKDGLGNYLISSRYYQSRSYIDGKTGEILWELGGKRNSFKDLSNGKATTFSWQHDAHWTTDRKGITLFDNGARYGLRPQVESSRAIHISLDLEAWLRKSYANM
;
A
#
# COMPACT_ATOMS: atom_id res chain seq x y z
N MET A 1 -49.68 46.88 -61.08
CA MET A 1 -49.76 45.44 -61.46
C MET A 1 -48.35 44.88 -61.47
N ARG A 2 -48.18 43.67 -60.91
CA ARG A 2 -46.95 42.88 -60.73
C ARG A 2 -46.05 43.27 -59.55
N GLY A 3 -46.41 42.72 -58.38
CA GLY A 3 -45.44 42.30 -57.38
C GLY A 3 -45.01 40.84 -57.61
N THR A 4 -44.29 40.29 -56.63
CA THR A 4 -43.74 38.92 -56.45
C THR A 4 -42.50 38.57 -57.28
N GLN A 5 -41.46 37.91 -56.75
CA GLN A 5 -41.10 37.43 -55.41
C GLN A 5 -39.59 37.13 -55.44
N PHE A 6 -38.80 37.60 -54.47
CA PHE A 6 -37.45 37.08 -54.23
C PHE A 6 -37.56 36.01 -53.13
N THR A 7 -37.37 34.75 -53.51
CA THR A 7 -37.23 33.62 -52.59
C THR A 7 -35.85 33.65 -51.95
N HIS A 8 -35.76 34.13 -50.70
CA HIS A 8 -34.58 33.89 -49.87
C HIS A 8 -34.66 32.46 -49.30
N LEU A 9 -33.79 31.58 -49.82
CA LEU A 9 -33.49 30.30 -49.18
C LEU A 9 -32.62 30.57 -47.94
N ILE A 10 -33.23 30.46 -46.76
CA ILE A 10 -32.50 30.39 -45.48
C ILE A 10 -32.04 28.93 -45.34
N PRO A 11 -30.74 28.63 -45.22
CA PRO A 11 -30.31 27.30 -44.87
C PRO A 11 -30.65 27.06 -43.39
N ILE A 12 -31.59 26.16 -43.14
CA ILE A 12 -31.86 25.62 -41.81
C ILE A 12 -30.61 24.82 -41.41
N LEU A 13 -29.76 25.39 -40.56
CA LEU A 13 -28.80 24.61 -39.79
C LEU A 13 -29.61 23.72 -38.84
N LEU A 14 -29.85 22.47 -39.25
CA LEU A 14 -30.19 21.42 -38.29
C LEU A 14 -28.93 21.17 -37.44
N GLY A 15 -28.86 21.85 -36.30
CA GLY A 15 -27.94 21.46 -35.24
C GLY A 15 -28.23 19.99 -34.89
N ARG A 16 -27.24 19.12 -35.10
CA ARG A 16 -27.27 17.79 -34.48
C ARG A 16 -27.27 18.03 -32.97
N LEU A 17 -28.46 17.92 -32.36
CA LEU A 17 -28.56 17.62 -30.94
C LEU A 17 -27.90 16.25 -30.77
N ILE A 18 -26.62 16.28 -30.39
CA ILE A 18 -25.97 15.12 -29.79
C ILE A 18 -26.73 14.95 -28.48
N ASN A 19 -27.69 14.03 -28.45
CA ASN A 19 -28.20 13.52 -27.19
C ASN A 19 -26.98 12.89 -26.51
N ALA A 20 -26.40 13.60 -25.55
CA ALA A 20 -25.47 13.00 -24.61
C ALA A 20 -26.24 11.86 -23.95
N THR A 21 -25.91 10.62 -24.32
CA THR A 21 -26.31 9.47 -23.52
C THR A 21 -25.85 9.77 -22.09
N PRO A 22 -26.73 9.65 -21.08
CA PRO A 22 -26.34 9.84 -19.70
C PRO A 22 -25.06 9.04 -19.45
N GLU A 23 -24.06 9.63 -18.79
CA GLU A 23 -22.91 8.84 -18.35
C GLU A 23 -23.46 7.71 -17.47
N THR A 24 -23.31 6.47 -17.93
CA THR A 24 -23.62 5.29 -17.13
C THR A 24 -22.57 5.19 -16.04
N PHE A 25 -22.96 5.55 -14.82
CA PHE A 25 -22.13 5.44 -13.62
C PHE A 25 -23.00 5.07 -12.41
N PRO A 26 -22.52 4.15 -11.54
CA PRO A 26 -21.40 3.24 -11.78
C PRO A 26 -21.74 2.24 -12.91
N TYR A 27 -20.74 1.52 -13.42
CA TYR A 27 -21.03 0.31 -14.19
C TYR A 27 -21.48 -0.78 -13.22
N ILE A 28 -22.42 -1.62 -13.65
CA ILE A 28 -22.90 -2.76 -12.86
C ILE A 28 -22.62 -4.02 -13.66
N GLN A 29 -21.78 -4.91 -13.13
CA GLN A 29 -21.43 -6.20 -13.76
C GLN A 29 -21.06 -6.07 -15.26
N SER A 30 -20.38 -4.98 -15.64
CA SER A 30 -20.06 -4.72 -17.05
C SER A 30 -18.91 -5.61 -17.50
N THR A 31 -19.19 -6.48 -18.46
CA THR A 31 -18.18 -7.34 -19.09
C THR A 31 -17.20 -6.54 -19.95
N GLU A 32 -17.65 -5.43 -20.55
CA GLU A 32 -16.84 -4.51 -21.34
C GLU A 32 -15.81 -3.80 -20.46
N PHE A 33 -16.20 -3.41 -19.24
CA PHE A 33 -15.29 -2.84 -18.26
C PHE A 33 -14.20 -3.84 -17.88
N ASP A 34 -14.58 -5.07 -17.53
CA ASP A 34 -13.63 -6.12 -17.12
C ASP A 34 -12.75 -6.60 -18.28
N ALA A 35 -13.24 -6.51 -19.53
CA ALA A 35 -12.46 -6.77 -20.74
C ALA A 35 -11.45 -5.64 -21.05
N GLY A 36 -11.58 -4.48 -20.41
CA GLY A 36 -10.72 -3.32 -20.61
C GLY A 36 -11.11 -2.44 -21.80
N ASP A 37 -12.35 -2.55 -22.30
CA ASP A 37 -12.83 -1.81 -23.48
C ASP A 37 -12.88 -0.29 -23.23
N TYR A 38 -12.97 0.13 -21.97
CA TYR A 38 -12.91 1.53 -21.54
C TYR A 38 -11.49 2.05 -21.25
N GLY A 39 -10.47 1.24 -21.53
CA GLY A 39 -9.06 1.56 -21.30
C GLY A 39 -8.59 1.21 -19.88
N ALA A 40 -7.31 1.47 -19.62
CA ALA A 40 -6.63 1.06 -18.37
C ALA A 40 -7.01 1.89 -17.13
N TYR A 41 -7.59 3.08 -17.33
CA TYR A 41 -8.08 3.94 -16.24
C TYR A 41 -9.38 4.63 -16.67
N PRO A 42 -10.51 3.90 -16.69
CA PRO A 42 -11.82 4.50 -16.92
C PRO A 42 -12.08 5.53 -15.81
N ASN A 43 -12.30 6.79 -16.19
CA ASN A 43 -12.41 7.91 -15.25
C ASN A 43 -13.54 8.86 -15.63
N ARG A 44 -13.87 9.76 -14.70
CA ARG A 44 -14.90 10.79 -14.89
C ARG A 44 -14.39 12.15 -14.40
N THR A 45 -15.02 13.19 -14.93
CA THR A 45 -14.79 14.59 -14.56
C THR A 45 -16.10 15.21 -14.08
N TYR A 46 -16.04 16.38 -13.44
CA TYR A 46 -17.20 17.00 -12.81
C TYR A 46 -17.43 18.40 -13.37
N THR A 47 -18.69 18.76 -13.64
CA THR A 47 -19.03 20.08 -14.20
C THR A 47 -18.65 21.23 -13.25
N THR A 48 -18.93 21.09 -11.95
CA THR A 48 -18.65 22.12 -10.94
C THR A 48 -17.20 22.10 -10.44
N ARG A 49 -16.49 20.99 -10.67
CA ARG A 49 -15.11 20.75 -10.23
C ARG A 49 -14.32 20.06 -11.36
N PRO A 50 -14.06 20.76 -12.48
CA PRO A 50 -13.39 20.19 -13.65
C PRO A 50 -11.92 19.83 -13.40
N ASP A 51 -11.36 20.29 -12.28
CA ASP A 51 -10.03 19.94 -11.79
C ASP A 51 -9.97 18.52 -11.18
N LEU A 52 -11.12 17.95 -10.82
CA LEU A 52 -11.22 16.64 -10.19
C LEU A 52 -11.39 15.51 -11.22
N ILE A 53 -10.63 14.44 -11.03
CA ILE A 53 -10.71 13.20 -11.81
C ILE A 53 -10.80 12.04 -10.83
N SER A 54 -11.86 11.25 -10.91
CA SER A 54 -12.02 10.03 -10.13
C SER A 54 -12.15 8.81 -11.05
N PRO A 55 -11.86 7.59 -10.57
CA PRO A 55 -12.16 6.39 -11.34
C PRO A 55 -13.67 6.27 -11.59
N ARG A 56 -14.02 5.63 -12.71
CA ARG A 56 -15.33 4.98 -12.87
C ARG A 56 -15.21 3.57 -12.29
N LEU A 57 -16.18 3.17 -11.48
CA LEU A 57 -16.20 1.86 -10.83
C LEU A 57 -17.10 0.89 -11.59
N ASN A 58 -16.77 -0.39 -11.54
CA ASN A 58 -17.63 -1.51 -11.93
C ASN A 58 -18.04 -2.26 -10.67
N ILE A 59 -19.29 -2.09 -10.24
CA ILE A 59 -19.83 -2.77 -9.08
C ILE A 59 -20.26 -4.17 -9.52
N LEU A 60 -19.53 -5.18 -9.04
CA LEU A 60 -19.77 -6.58 -9.38
C LEU A 60 -20.94 -7.17 -8.58
N GLN A 61 -21.13 -6.69 -7.35
CA GLN A 61 -22.20 -7.12 -6.47
C GLN A 61 -22.58 -5.97 -5.53
N ASP A 62 -23.88 -5.77 -5.35
CA ASP A 62 -24.48 -4.81 -4.42
C ASP A 62 -25.60 -5.54 -3.67
N ASP A 63 -25.75 -5.24 -2.38
CA ASP A 63 -26.89 -5.66 -1.59
C ASP A 63 -27.15 -4.63 -0.50
N PRO A 64 -28.37 -4.08 -0.37
CA PRO A 64 -28.69 -3.11 0.70
C PRO A 64 -28.45 -3.64 2.12
N ARG A 65 -28.38 -4.95 2.32
CA ARG A 65 -28.03 -5.55 3.61
C ARG A 65 -26.54 -5.45 3.94
N CYS A 66 -25.71 -5.17 2.93
CA CYS A 66 -24.28 -4.92 3.06
C CYS A 66 -23.97 -3.42 3.13
N ASP A 67 -24.97 -2.54 3.01
CA ASP A 67 -24.80 -1.11 3.26
C ASP A 67 -24.76 -0.86 4.77
N ASP A 68 -23.55 -0.78 5.30
CA ASP A 68 -23.24 -0.47 6.69
C ASP A 68 -22.96 1.04 6.89
N GLY A 69 -23.19 1.85 5.86
CA GLY A 69 -22.89 3.28 5.86
C GLY A 69 -21.40 3.62 5.81
N LEU A 70 -20.53 2.63 5.55
CA LEU A 70 -19.09 2.87 5.42
C LEU A 70 -18.74 3.47 4.06
N TYR A 71 -17.58 4.11 4.03
CA TYR A 71 -16.98 4.69 2.83
C TYR A 71 -15.87 3.80 2.30
N THR A 72 -15.69 3.82 0.98
CA THR A 72 -14.53 3.23 0.32
C THR A 72 -13.44 4.29 0.16
N MET A 73 -12.28 4.05 0.77
CA MET A 73 -11.12 4.93 0.69
C MET A 73 -10.10 4.36 -0.28
N ILE A 74 -9.69 5.16 -1.27
CA ILE A 74 -8.71 4.74 -2.27
C ILE A 74 -7.68 5.84 -2.51
N SER A 75 -6.45 5.40 -2.72
CA SER A 75 -5.38 6.21 -3.29
C SER A 75 -4.92 5.47 -4.55
N LEU A 76 -5.34 5.96 -5.71
CA LEU A 76 -4.96 5.35 -6.98
C LEU A 76 -3.60 5.86 -7.42
N ARG A 77 -2.85 4.99 -8.10
CA ARG A 77 -1.57 5.33 -8.69
C ARG A 77 -1.40 4.64 -10.03
N GLY A 78 -0.55 5.21 -10.87
CA GLY A 78 0.06 4.52 -11.99
C GLY A 78 0.36 5.49 -13.12
N ASP A 79 1.19 5.05 -14.06
CA ASP A 79 1.49 5.79 -15.29
C ASP A 79 0.24 6.06 -16.15
N LYS A 80 -0.84 5.30 -15.92
CA LYS A 80 -2.15 5.49 -16.57
C LYS A 80 -3.11 6.38 -15.79
N VAL A 81 -2.79 6.70 -14.54
CA VAL A 81 -3.62 7.56 -13.69
C VAL A 81 -3.08 8.99 -13.80
N HIS A 82 -3.92 9.92 -14.22
CA HIS A 82 -3.54 11.32 -14.29
C HIS A 82 -3.14 11.84 -12.91
N ILE A 83 -2.13 12.72 -12.80
CA ILE A 83 -1.57 13.16 -11.51
C ILE A 83 -2.62 13.73 -10.54
N THR A 84 -3.63 14.45 -11.04
CA THR A 84 -4.74 14.97 -10.22
C THR A 84 -5.69 13.88 -9.71
N GLY A 85 -5.70 12.72 -10.35
CA GLY A 85 -6.42 11.51 -9.94
C GLY A 85 -5.57 10.54 -9.11
N GLN A 86 -4.30 10.87 -8.84
CA GLN A 86 -3.45 10.08 -7.93
C GLN A 86 -3.59 10.46 -6.44
N SER A 87 -4.59 11.30 -6.17
CA SER A 87 -4.88 11.91 -4.87
C SER A 87 -5.81 11.05 -4.01
N PRO A 88 -5.91 11.32 -2.69
CA PRO A 88 -6.76 10.53 -1.80
C PRO A 88 -8.24 10.80 -2.13
N MET A 89 -9.01 9.72 -2.21
CA MET A 89 -10.42 9.75 -2.60
C MET A 89 -11.28 8.94 -1.62
N ILE A 90 -12.43 9.50 -1.27
CA ILE A 90 -13.47 8.84 -0.48
C ILE A 90 -14.70 8.68 -1.38
N HIS A 91 -15.21 7.45 -1.47
CA HIS A 91 -16.42 7.10 -2.20
C HIS A 91 -17.49 6.57 -1.26
N ASP A 92 -18.76 6.87 -1.56
CA ASP A 92 -19.90 6.19 -0.92
C ASP A 92 -20.08 4.77 -1.48
N HIS A 93 -21.03 4.01 -0.93
CA HIS A 93 -21.27 2.63 -1.33
C HIS A 93 -21.77 2.49 -2.79
N GLN A 94 -22.32 3.55 -3.41
CA GLN A 94 -22.67 3.54 -4.82
C GLN A 94 -21.52 4.01 -5.72
N GLY A 95 -20.34 4.27 -5.16
CA GLY A 95 -19.15 4.73 -5.88
C GLY A 95 -19.14 6.23 -6.18
N ASN A 96 -20.12 7.02 -5.73
CA ASN A 96 -20.04 8.46 -5.90
C ASN A 96 -18.88 9.02 -5.10
N LEU A 97 -18.20 9.99 -5.70
CA LEU A 97 -17.11 10.68 -5.03
C LEU A 97 -17.70 11.58 -3.95
N VAL A 98 -17.31 11.34 -2.71
CA VAL A 98 -17.69 12.13 -1.54
C VAL A 98 -16.67 13.23 -1.30
N TRP A 99 -15.38 12.89 -1.39
CA TRP A 99 -14.29 13.84 -1.17
C TRP A 99 -13.04 13.44 -1.94
N MET A 100 -12.33 14.45 -2.44
CA MET A 100 -10.94 14.36 -2.86
C MET A 100 -10.30 15.74 -2.86
N ASN A 101 -8.98 15.78 -2.84
CA ASN A 101 -8.22 16.99 -3.11
C ASN A 101 -7.13 16.72 -4.15
N ALA A 102 -7.39 17.13 -5.40
CA ALA A 102 -6.52 16.95 -6.56
C ALA A 102 -5.15 17.66 -6.46
N SER A 103 -4.94 18.52 -5.43
CA SER A 103 -3.68 19.24 -5.25
C SER A 103 -2.60 18.40 -4.56
N TYR A 104 -2.93 17.25 -3.97
CA TYR A 104 -1.93 16.42 -3.30
C TYR A 104 -1.02 15.66 -4.28
N GLY A 105 -1.47 15.40 -5.50
CA GLY A 105 -0.70 14.59 -6.45
C GLY A 105 -0.67 13.13 -6.00
N GLU A 106 0.50 12.50 -6.03
CA GLU A 106 0.70 11.09 -5.70
C GLU A 106 0.57 10.83 -4.19
N THR A 107 -0.33 9.91 -3.84
CA THR A 107 -0.63 9.55 -2.45
C THR A 107 -0.83 8.06 -2.25
N PHE A 108 -0.63 7.59 -1.01
CA PHE A 108 -0.83 6.21 -0.60
C PHE A 108 -1.46 6.10 0.79
N GLY A 109 -2.10 4.96 1.05
CA GLY A 109 -2.52 4.59 2.40
C GLY A 109 -3.57 5.52 3.01
N LEU A 110 -4.53 6.03 2.22
CA LEU A 110 -5.66 6.79 2.77
C LEU A 110 -6.42 5.94 3.79
N ASN A 111 -6.46 6.41 5.03
CA ASN A 111 -7.13 5.72 6.13
C ASN A 111 -7.68 6.73 7.15
N VAL A 112 -8.47 6.23 8.12
CA VAL A 112 -8.82 6.95 9.34
C VAL A 112 -8.03 6.37 10.49
N GLN A 113 -7.29 7.21 11.20
CA GLN A 113 -6.50 6.79 12.37
C GLN A 113 -6.77 7.72 13.56
N ARG A 114 -6.75 7.14 14.75
CA ARG A 114 -7.03 7.83 16.02
C ARG A 114 -5.72 8.35 16.61
N TYR A 115 -5.66 9.64 16.92
CA TYR A 115 -4.55 10.25 17.66
C TYR A 115 -5.08 11.20 18.74
N LYS A 116 -4.66 11.01 20.00
CA LYS A 116 -5.13 11.80 21.16
C LYS A 116 -6.67 11.95 21.22
N ASP A 117 -7.37 10.83 21.11
CA ASP A 117 -8.83 10.74 21.11
C ASP A 117 -9.56 11.47 19.96
N VAL A 118 -8.83 11.85 18.91
CA VAL A 118 -9.39 12.49 17.70
C VAL A 118 -9.11 11.63 16.47
N ASP A 119 -10.13 11.44 15.64
CA ASP A 119 -9.99 10.76 14.35
C ASP A 119 -9.45 11.73 13.28
N TYR A 120 -8.42 11.29 12.55
CA TYR A 120 -7.82 12.01 11.44
C TYR A 120 -7.89 11.19 10.15
N LEU A 121 -8.05 11.87 9.02
CA LEU A 121 -7.71 11.26 7.74
C LEU A 121 -6.20 11.27 7.56
N THR A 122 -5.63 10.12 7.29
CA THR A 122 -4.18 9.92 7.18
C THR A 122 -3.82 9.43 5.80
N PHE A 123 -2.71 9.90 5.23
CA PHE A 123 -2.13 9.35 4.01
C PHE A 123 -0.67 9.77 3.87
N TRP A 124 0.08 9.01 3.07
CA TRP A 124 1.39 9.40 2.58
C TRP A 124 1.26 10.23 1.29
N GLN A 125 2.13 11.22 1.11
CA GLN A 125 2.27 12.04 -0.09
C GLN A 125 3.75 12.13 -0.46
N GLY A 126 4.11 11.85 -1.72
CA GLY A 126 5.52 11.93 -2.13
C GLY A 126 5.76 11.51 -3.57
N ASP A 127 6.98 11.03 -3.83
CA ASP A 127 7.41 10.39 -5.07
C ASP A 127 7.93 8.99 -4.76
N ASP A 128 7.68 8.02 -5.62
CA ASP A 128 8.20 6.66 -5.48
C ASP A 128 8.91 6.14 -6.74
N SER A 129 9.36 7.07 -7.59
CA SER A 129 10.03 6.81 -8.86
C SER A 129 11.26 5.88 -8.75
N VAL A 130 11.80 5.69 -7.53
CA VAL A 130 12.89 4.75 -7.22
C VAL A 130 12.35 3.34 -6.99
N GLY A 131 11.74 2.75 -8.03
CA GLY A 131 11.40 1.32 -8.04
C GLY A 131 10.40 0.87 -6.97
N GLY A 132 9.53 1.77 -6.51
CA GLY A 132 8.55 1.51 -5.46
C GLY A 132 9.03 1.86 -4.05
N HIS A 133 10.21 2.46 -3.89
CA HIS A 133 10.64 3.07 -2.62
C HIS A 133 10.11 4.50 -2.56
N GLY A 134 9.28 4.77 -1.55
CA GLY A 134 8.70 6.10 -1.35
C GLY A 134 9.70 7.07 -0.73
N GLU A 135 9.71 8.29 -1.26
CA GLU A 135 10.29 9.47 -0.62
C GLU A 135 9.18 10.50 -0.44
N GLY A 136 8.58 10.52 0.74
CA GLY A 136 7.47 11.42 1.02
C GLY A 136 7.27 11.77 2.48
N VAL A 137 6.09 12.28 2.76
CA VAL A 137 5.65 12.80 4.05
C VAL A 137 4.28 12.23 4.39
N TYR A 138 4.00 12.09 5.67
CA TYR A 138 2.72 11.61 6.18
C TYR A 138 1.87 12.80 6.62
N ILE A 139 0.61 12.85 6.20
CA ILE A 139 -0.30 13.96 6.45
C ILE A 139 -1.48 13.47 7.28
N LEU A 140 -1.87 14.25 8.28
CA LEU A 140 -3.09 14.06 9.07
C LEU A 140 -4.01 15.26 8.83
N LEU A 141 -5.22 15.01 8.33
CA LEU A 141 -6.27 16.01 8.19
C LEU A 141 -7.30 15.88 9.30
N ASP A 142 -7.69 17.01 9.88
CA ASP A 142 -8.76 17.10 10.87
C ASP A 142 -10.15 16.91 10.24
N SER A 143 -11.20 16.98 11.07
CA SER A 143 -12.60 16.89 10.63
C SER A 143 -13.09 18.05 9.76
N GLN A 144 -12.27 19.09 9.56
CA GLN A 144 -12.47 20.18 8.62
C GLN A 144 -11.63 20.01 7.36
N TYR A 145 -10.99 18.84 7.17
CA TYR A 145 -10.06 18.52 6.09
C TYR A 145 -8.86 19.47 6.00
N LYS A 146 -8.46 20.06 7.14
CA LYS A 146 -7.26 20.89 7.25
C LYS A 146 -6.12 20.06 7.79
N GLU A 147 -4.92 20.31 7.27
CA GLU A 147 -3.71 19.70 7.78
C GLU A 147 -3.47 20.08 9.24
N ALA A 148 -3.53 19.08 10.11
CA ALA A 148 -3.26 19.20 11.53
C ALA A 148 -1.81 18.79 11.85
N TYR A 149 -1.32 17.76 11.16
CA TYR A 149 0.06 17.28 11.30
C TYR A 149 0.66 16.92 9.94
N ARG A 150 1.98 17.11 9.86
CA ARG A 150 2.83 16.67 8.76
C ARG A 150 4.10 16.06 9.34
N LEU A 151 4.34 14.81 9.01
CA LEU A 151 5.42 13.99 9.55
C LEU A 151 6.34 13.54 8.41
N THR A 152 7.56 13.18 8.77
CA THR A 152 8.48 12.47 7.89
C THR A 152 8.90 11.18 8.60
N ALA A 153 9.84 10.42 8.05
CA ALA A 153 10.59 9.50 8.90
C ALA A 153 11.47 10.31 9.88
N GLY A 154 11.99 9.64 10.90
CA GLY A 154 12.82 10.26 11.92
C GLY A 154 14.05 10.98 11.36
N ASN A 155 14.61 11.89 12.15
CA ASN A 155 15.72 12.77 11.74
C ASN A 155 15.39 13.66 10.52
N ASN A 156 14.11 13.95 10.28
CA ASN A 156 13.62 14.75 9.15
C ASN A 156 13.92 14.16 7.77
N ALA A 157 14.18 12.85 7.69
CA ALA A 157 14.36 12.16 6.43
C ALA A 157 13.00 11.77 5.85
N LEU A 158 12.89 11.71 4.51
CA LEU A 158 11.63 11.33 3.86
C LEU A 158 11.26 9.88 4.20
N GLY A 159 9.97 9.66 4.41
CA GLY A 159 9.40 8.36 4.76
C GLY A 159 8.96 7.59 3.52
N ASP A 160 8.98 6.27 3.65
CA ASP A 160 8.51 5.35 2.62
C ASP A 160 6.98 5.19 2.66
N LEU A 161 6.42 4.81 1.51
CA LEU A 161 4.99 4.75 1.26
C LEU A 161 4.28 3.53 1.86
N HIS A 162 5.02 2.49 2.26
CA HIS A 162 4.42 1.19 2.57
C HIS A 162 3.76 1.14 3.94
N GLU A 163 4.23 1.91 4.93
CA GLU A 163 3.64 1.90 6.27
C GLU A 163 3.50 3.30 6.84
N PHE A 164 2.31 3.54 7.40
CA PHE A 164 2.02 4.67 8.26
C PHE A 164 0.88 4.30 9.22
N HIS A 165 1.25 3.87 10.42
CA HIS A 165 0.29 3.42 11.43
C HIS A 165 0.47 4.15 12.76
N ILE A 166 -0.59 4.75 13.28
CA ILE A 166 -0.61 5.41 14.60
C ILE A 166 -0.92 4.36 15.66
N THR A 167 0.00 4.20 16.61
CA THR A 167 -0.15 3.25 17.72
C THR A 167 -1.15 3.76 18.75
N PRO A 168 -1.73 2.87 19.58
CA PRO A 168 -2.55 3.28 20.73
C PRO A 168 -1.82 4.20 21.72
N GLU A 169 -0.48 4.12 21.79
CA GLU A 169 0.35 4.97 22.64
C GLU A 169 0.56 6.40 22.08
N GLY A 170 0.07 6.68 20.87
CA GLY A 170 0.20 8.00 20.24
C GLY A 170 1.55 8.23 19.56
N THR A 171 2.19 7.17 19.08
CA THR A 171 3.39 7.21 18.23
C THR A 171 3.02 6.79 16.81
N ALA A 172 3.92 6.98 15.85
CA ALA A 172 3.72 6.52 14.48
C ALA A 172 4.75 5.46 14.10
N LEU A 173 4.31 4.37 13.48
CA LEU A 173 5.12 3.38 12.81
C LEU A 173 5.28 3.78 11.35
N VAL A 174 6.51 3.84 10.88
CA VAL A 174 6.85 4.26 9.51
C VAL A 174 7.96 3.38 8.96
N THR A 175 8.02 3.26 7.64
CA THR A 175 9.12 2.63 6.92
C THR A 175 10.05 3.66 6.29
N GLN A 176 11.28 3.26 6.02
CA GLN A 176 12.25 4.03 5.25
C GLN A 176 13.20 3.10 4.49
N TYR A 177 13.74 3.56 3.36
CA TYR A 177 14.84 2.89 2.67
C TYR A 177 16.13 3.71 2.78
N ILE A 178 17.20 3.09 3.26
CA ILE A 178 18.52 3.73 3.36
C ILE A 178 19.51 3.00 2.47
N LEU A 179 20.20 3.74 1.61
CA LEU A 179 21.24 3.16 0.76
C LEU A 179 22.48 2.81 1.59
N LYS A 180 22.89 1.54 1.59
CA LYS A 180 24.04 1.03 2.35
C LYS A 180 24.86 0.06 1.53
N GLU A 181 26.14 -0.08 1.86
CA GLU A 181 26.94 -1.17 1.31
C GLU A 181 26.88 -2.42 2.20
N MET A 182 26.63 -3.59 1.59
CA MET A 182 26.78 -4.87 2.26
C MET A 182 27.25 -5.96 1.27
N ASP A 183 27.45 -7.18 1.78
CA ASP A 183 27.77 -8.32 0.94
C ASP A 183 26.53 -8.75 0.13
N ILE A 184 26.70 -8.80 -1.19
CA ILE A 184 25.67 -9.24 -2.14
C ILE A 184 26.15 -10.45 -2.95
N GLN A 185 25.22 -11.36 -3.26
CA GLN A 185 25.46 -12.45 -4.20
C GLN A 185 25.34 -11.95 -5.64
N TYR A 186 26.44 -11.94 -6.39
CA TYR A 186 26.46 -11.60 -7.81
C TYR A 186 27.15 -12.70 -8.61
N ARG A 187 26.43 -13.30 -9.57
CA ARG A 187 26.93 -14.41 -10.41
C ARG A 187 27.59 -15.54 -9.57
N ARG A 188 26.93 -15.93 -8.47
CA ARG A 188 27.37 -16.99 -7.54
C ARG A 188 28.68 -16.67 -6.79
N ARG A 189 29.02 -15.39 -6.66
CA ARG A 189 30.15 -14.92 -5.84
C ARG A 189 29.67 -13.80 -4.92
N THR A 190 30.14 -13.83 -3.68
CA THR A 190 29.95 -12.73 -2.74
C THR A 190 30.87 -11.57 -3.11
N ARG A 191 30.34 -10.35 -3.05
CA ARG A 191 31.10 -9.11 -3.19
C ARG A 191 30.41 -7.99 -2.42
N ARG A 192 31.16 -6.92 -2.13
CA ARG A 192 30.56 -5.66 -1.70
C ARG A 192 29.73 -5.05 -2.83
N GLY A 193 28.54 -4.59 -2.46
CA GLY A 193 27.61 -3.90 -3.33
C GLY A 193 26.62 -3.05 -2.52
N TRP A 194 25.77 -2.35 -3.24
CA TRP A 194 24.80 -1.42 -2.68
C TRP A 194 23.44 -2.08 -2.49
N VAL A 195 22.82 -1.85 -1.35
CA VAL A 195 21.45 -2.31 -1.05
C VAL A 195 20.59 -1.14 -0.62
N TRP A 196 19.31 -1.26 -0.90
CA TRP A 196 18.29 -0.47 -0.23
C TRP A 196 17.94 -1.21 1.06
N ASP A 197 18.48 -0.73 2.17
CA ASP A 197 18.21 -1.28 3.49
C ASP A 197 16.81 -0.87 3.93
N SER A 198 15.98 -1.85 4.27
CA SER A 198 14.65 -1.61 4.80
C SER A 198 14.77 -1.27 6.29
N VAL A 199 14.27 -0.10 6.65
CA VAL A 199 14.27 0.43 8.01
C VAL A 199 12.83 0.55 8.48
N ILE A 200 12.58 0.14 9.72
CA ILE A 200 11.35 0.44 10.44
C ILE A 200 11.67 1.42 11.55
N GLN A 201 10.78 2.39 11.78
CA GLN A 201 10.89 3.31 12.90
C GLN A 201 9.55 3.43 13.63
N GLU A 202 9.64 3.55 14.94
CA GLU A 202 8.59 4.17 15.75
C GLU A 202 9.03 5.60 16.07
N ILE A 203 8.19 6.58 15.76
CA ILE A 203 8.49 8.00 15.96
C ILE A 203 7.44 8.69 16.83
N ASN A 204 7.87 9.70 17.56
CA ASN A 204 6.97 10.62 18.23
C ASN A 204 6.34 11.57 17.21
N ILE A 205 5.01 11.63 17.15
CA ILE A 205 4.26 12.45 16.18
C ILE A 205 4.49 13.97 16.39
N GLU A 206 4.72 14.43 17.61
CA GLU A 206 4.88 15.87 17.90
C GLU A 206 6.31 16.35 17.70
N THR A 207 7.30 15.52 18.03
CA THR A 207 8.72 15.91 18.01
C THR A 207 9.49 15.36 16.81
N ASN A 208 8.93 14.39 16.09
CA ASN A 208 9.59 13.63 15.02
C ASN A 208 10.85 12.86 15.51
N GLU A 209 10.97 12.66 16.84
CA GLU A 209 12.06 11.91 17.45
C GLU A 209 11.86 10.41 17.26
N ILE A 210 12.95 9.71 16.98
CA ILE A 210 12.97 8.25 16.85
C ILE A 210 12.93 7.63 18.26
N ILE A 211 11.93 6.78 18.48
CA ILE A 211 11.75 5.99 19.70
C ILE A 211 12.39 4.61 19.53
N PHE A 212 12.22 4.02 18.36
CA PHE A 212 12.80 2.74 17.97
C PHE A 212 13.19 2.79 16.49
N GLU A 213 14.32 2.20 16.15
CA GLU A 213 14.80 2.04 14.77
C GLU A 213 15.40 0.65 14.62
N TRP A 214 15.10 -0.01 13.50
CA TRP A 214 15.60 -1.35 13.22
C TRP A 214 15.89 -1.51 11.74
N HIS A 215 17.02 -2.16 11.44
CA HIS A 215 17.60 -2.28 10.10
C HIS A 215 17.60 -3.73 9.63
N ALA A 216 16.96 -4.02 8.49
CA ALA A 216 16.97 -5.36 7.93
C ALA A 216 18.39 -5.90 7.67
N SER A 217 19.30 -5.04 7.21
CA SER A 217 20.69 -5.40 6.89
C SER A 217 21.51 -5.89 8.09
N GLU A 218 21.06 -5.67 9.32
CA GLU A 218 21.74 -6.11 10.54
C GLU A 218 21.34 -7.54 10.95
N HIS A 219 20.21 -8.03 10.44
CA HIS A 219 19.66 -9.33 10.82
C HIS A 219 19.47 -10.31 9.65
N PHE A 220 19.56 -9.82 8.41
CA PHE A 220 19.21 -10.56 7.20
C PHE A 220 20.29 -10.50 6.11
N ASN A 221 20.59 -11.65 5.50
CA ASN A 221 21.58 -11.79 4.45
C ASN A 221 20.95 -11.78 3.06
N THR A 222 21.49 -11.00 2.14
CA THR A 222 20.93 -10.82 0.78
C THR A 222 20.72 -12.10 -0.05
N GLU A 223 21.39 -13.20 0.30
CA GLU A 223 21.27 -14.52 -0.35
C GLU A 223 19.98 -15.29 0.03
N ASP A 224 19.38 -14.94 1.15
CA ASP A 224 18.13 -15.56 1.60
C ASP A 224 16.90 -14.99 0.90
N SER A 225 17.04 -13.83 0.26
CA SER A 225 15.97 -13.24 -0.56
C SER A 225 15.52 -14.17 -1.69
N PHE A 226 14.22 -14.17 -1.96
CA PHE A 226 13.60 -14.80 -3.13
C PHE A 226 13.60 -13.87 -4.36
N PHE A 227 13.94 -12.59 -4.19
CA PHE A 227 14.09 -11.65 -5.30
C PHE A 227 15.56 -11.58 -5.71
N PRO A 228 15.97 -12.16 -6.85
CA PRO A 228 17.38 -12.15 -7.23
C PRO A 228 17.86 -10.74 -7.57
N ALA A 229 19.08 -10.39 -7.13
CA ALA A 229 19.71 -9.10 -7.41
C ALA A 229 19.78 -8.76 -8.91
N GLY A 230 20.04 -9.76 -9.78
CA GLY A 230 20.24 -9.53 -11.21
C GLY A 230 21.43 -8.59 -11.46
N SER A 231 21.17 -7.39 -11.97
CA SER A 231 22.16 -6.31 -12.14
C SER A 231 22.16 -5.26 -11.02
N ALA A 232 21.23 -5.36 -10.07
CA ALA A 232 21.13 -4.46 -8.93
C ALA A 232 22.30 -4.63 -7.95
N GLY A 233 22.57 -3.57 -7.20
CA GLY A 233 23.63 -3.46 -6.21
C GLY A 233 25.05 -3.28 -6.76
N LEU A 234 25.21 -3.20 -8.08
CA LEU A 234 26.51 -2.91 -8.71
C LEU A 234 26.91 -1.44 -8.63
N ARG A 235 25.94 -0.53 -8.43
CA ARG A 235 26.10 0.93 -8.35
C ARG A 235 25.12 1.48 -7.31
N SER A 236 25.48 2.58 -6.65
CA SER A 236 24.62 3.24 -5.67
C SER A 236 23.28 3.70 -6.25
N SER A 237 23.29 4.18 -7.50
CA SER A 237 22.07 4.61 -8.21
C SER A 237 21.11 3.46 -8.57
N HIS A 238 21.48 2.22 -8.28
CA HIS A 238 20.68 1.03 -8.57
C HIS A 238 20.93 -0.02 -7.49
N GLY A 239 20.66 0.33 -6.24
CA GLY A 239 20.77 -0.56 -5.08
C GLY A 239 19.90 -1.81 -5.24
N TYR A 240 20.36 -2.91 -4.63
CA TYR A 240 19.59 -4.14 -4.56
C TYR A 240 18.62 -4.07 -3.39
N ASP A 241 17.32 -4.06 -3.71
CA ASP A 241 16.26 -4.26 -2.74
C ASP A 241 16.11 -5.75 -2.45
N PHE A 242 16.70 -6.20 -1.35
CA PHE A 242 16.75 -7.61 -0.99
C PHE A 242 15.65 -8.01 -0.01
N PHE A 243 15.11 -7.06 0.76
CA PHE A 243 14.18 -7.30 1.85
C PHE A 243 12.76 -6.84 1.52
N HIS A 244 12.59 -5.60 1.03
CA HIS A 244 11.29 -5.02 0.68
C HIS A 244 10.24 -5.15 1.80
N ILE A 245 10.40 -4.32 2.83
CA ILE A 245 9.43 -4.17 3.92
C ILE A 245 8.11 -3.61 3.38
N ASN A 246 6.98 -4.12 3.88
CA ASN A 246 5.67 -3.63 3.43
C ASN A 246 4.54 -3.58 4.46
N SER A 247 4.79 -3.95 5.72
CA SER A 247 3.87 -3.66 6.82
C SER A 247 4.57 -3.78 8.17
N ILE A 248 4.06 -3.05 9.16
CA ILE A 248 4.47 -3.10 10.57
C ILE A 248 3.20 -3.12 11.43
N ASP A 249 3.11 -4.08 12.34
CA ASP A 249 2.13 -4.09 13.42
C ASP A 249 2.85 -4.15 14.76
N LYS A 250 2.31 -3.49 15.79
CA LYS A 250 2.86 -3.46 17.14
C LYS A 250 1.89 -4.10 18.13
N ASP A 251 2.43 -4.89 19.04
CA ASP A 251 1.63 -5.49 20.10
C ASP A 251 1.71 -4.74 21.43
N GLY A 252 0.84 -5.15 22.38
CA GLY A 252 0.80 -4.56 23.71
C GLY A 252 2.02 -4.91 24.60
N LEU A 253 2.93 -5.77 24.14
CA LEU A 253 4.23 -6.01 24.80
C LEU A 253 5.30 -5.04 24.30
N GLY A 254 4.99 -4.26 23.26
CA GLY A 254 5.90 -3.34 22.60
C GLY A 254 6.73 -3.97 21.48
N ASN A 255 6.43 -5.21 21.08
CA ASN A 255 7.16 -5.93 20.04
C ASN A 255 6.53 -5.67 18.66
N TYR A 256 7.32 -5.86 17.61
CA TYR A 256 6.94 -5.55 16.23
C TYR A 256 6.78 -6.80 15.41
N LEU A 257 5.66 -6.91 14.68
CA LEU A 257 5.46 -7.86 13.61
C LEU A 257 5.67 -7.15 12.28
N ILE A 258 6.62 -7.62 11.49
CA ILE A 258 6.91 -7.03 10.17
C ILE A 258 6.71 -8.03 9.05
N SER A 259 6.37 -7.53 7.86
CA SER A 259 6.28 -8.33 6.63
C SER A 259 7.34 -7.94 5.61
N SER A 260 8.04 -8.95 5.10
CA SER A 260 8.98 -8.81 3.98
C SER A 260 8.43 -9.52 2.75
N ARG A 261 8.21 -8.73 1.69
CA ARG A 261 7.74 -9.24 0.40
C ARG A 261 8.76 -10.19 -0.24
N TYR A 262 10.05 -9.87 -0.14
CA TYR A 262 11.12 -10.58 -0.84
C TYR A 262 11.71 -11.73 -0.04
N TYR A 263 11.56 -11.75 1.28
CA TYR A 263 11.83 -12.95 2.08
C TYR A 263 10.65 -13.91 2.12
N GLN A 264 9.46 -13.44 1.74
CA GLN A 264 8.22 -14.19 1.87
C GLN A 264 8.05 -14.66 3.32
N SER A 265 8.33 -13.77 4.27
CA SER A 265 8.31 -14.07 5.70
C SER A 265 7.68 -12.94 6.49
N ARG A 266 7.20 -13.29 7.69
CA ARG A 266 6.95 -12.35 8.77
C ARG A 266 8.01 -12.57 9.82
N SER A 267 8.46 -11.49 10.43
CA SER A 267 9.42 -11.53 11.53
C SER A 267 8.83 -10.83 12.73
N TYR A 268 8.97 -11.43 13.90
CA TYR A 268 8.56 -10.83 15.16
C TYR A 268 9.81 -10.40 15.92
N ILE A 269 9.88 -9.12 16.25
CA ILE A 269 11.07 -8.42 16.72
C ILE A 269 10.82 -7.95 18.15
N ASP A 270 11.78 -8.22 19.04
CA ASP A 270 11.77 -7.68 20.39
C ASP A 270 11.93 -6.15 20.34
N GLY A 271 10.97 -5.43 20.90
CA GLY A 271 10.93 -3.97 20.82
C GLY A 271 11.95 -3.25 21.71
N LYS A 272 12.74 -3.98 22.50
CA LYS A 272 13.81 -3.40 23.35
C LYS A 272 15.19 -3.71 22.81
N THR A 273 15.40 -4.91 22.31
CA THR A 273 16.73 -5.36 21.85
C THR A 273 16.87 -5.31 20.34
N GLY A 274 15.76 -5.29 19.58
CA GLY A 274 15.78 -5.42 18.12
C GLY A 274 16.05 -6.85 17.64
N GLU A 275 16.15 -7.82 18.54
CA GLU A 275 16.40 -9.22 18.17
C GLU A 275 15.17 -9.86 17.52
N ILE A 276 15.41 -10.71 16.52
CA ILE A 276 14.34 -11.51 15.93
C ILE A 276 13.99 -12.63 16.89
N LEU A 277 12.77 -12.60 17.41
CA LEU A 277 12.22 -13.63 18.28
C LEU A 277 11.87 -14.87 17.47
N TRP A 278 11.14 -14.71 16.38
CA TRP A 278 10.82 -15.80 15.45
C TRP A 278 10.47 -15.28 14.07
N GLU A 279 10.46 -16.20 13.11
CA GLU A 279 10.04 -15.95 11.74
C GLU A 279 9.00 -16.97 11.28
N LEU A 280 8.00 -16.52 10.54
CA LEU A 280 6.99 -17.36 9.92
C LEU A 280 7.16 -17.30 8.40
N GLY A 281 7.30 -18.44 7.74
CA GLY A 281 7.53 -18.51 6.29
C GLY A 281 8.99 -18.35 5.84
N GLY A 282 9.17 -18.25 4.52
CA GLY A 282 10.47 -18.10 3.90
C GLY A 282 11.42 -19.25 4.21
N LYS A 283 12.72 -19.00 4.03
CA LYS A 283 13.79 -19.99 4.30
C LYS A 283 14.08 -20.19 5.79
N ARG A 284 13.68 -19.23 6.63
CA ARG A 284 14.03 -19.13 8.07
C ARG A 284 12.86 -19.44 9.01
N ASN A 285 11.82 -20.11 8.50
CA ASN A 285 10.61 -20.41 9.25
C ASN A 285 10.88 -21.16 10.57
N SER A 286 10.37 -20.62 11.67
CA SER A 286 10.53 -21.13 13.04
C SER A 286 9.44 -22.13 13.47
N PHE A 287 8.37 -22.27 12.68
CA PHE A 287 7.17 -23.02 13.07
C PHE A 287 7.06 -24.38 12.37
N LYS A 288 6.48 -25.36 13.07
CA LYS A 288 6.01 -26.57 12.40
C LYS A 288 4.64 -26.29 11.76
N ASP A 289 4.57 -26.39 10.44
CA ASP A 289 3.31 -26.26 9.72
C ASP A 289 2.41 -27.51 9.95
N LEU A 290 1.23 -27.31 10.55
CA LEU A 290 0.22 -28.35 10.80
C LEU A 290 -0.92 -28.35 9.77
N SER A 291 -0.81 -27.52 8.74
CA SER A 291 -1.83 -27.24 7.73
C SER A 291 -1.48 -27.81 6.35
N ASN A 292 -0.47 -28.69 6.28
CA ASN A 292 0.09 -29.23 5.03
C ASN A 292 0.60 -28.13 4.08
N GLY A 293 1.32 -27.15 4.64
CA GLY A 293 1.98 -26.08 3.88
C GLY A 293 1.14 -24.81 3.69
N LYS A 294 -0.17 -24.85 3.96
CA LYS A 294 -1.06 -23.70 3.73
C LYS A 294 -0.69 -22.47 4.58
N ALA A 295 -0.10 -22.68 5.73
CA ALA A 295 0.32 -21.63 6.67
C ALA A 295 1.73 -21.09 6.41
N THR A 296 2.50 -21.66 5.47
CA THR A 296 3.90 -21.29 5.23
C THR A 296 4.27 -21.05 3.77
N THR A 297 3.32 -21.22 2.83
CA THR A 297 3.57 -21.14 1.37
C THR A 297 2.92 -19.94 0.67
N PHE A 298 2.49 -18.91 1.41
CA PHE A 298 2.15 -17.62 0.78
C PHE A 298 3.42 -16.99 0.20
N SER A 299 3.26 -16.06 -0.74
CA SER A 299 4.41 -15.39 -1.35
C SER A 299 4.09 -13.97 -1.81
N TRP A 300 5.13 -13.12 -1.78
CA TRP A 300 5.03 -11.72 -2.16
C TRP A 300 3.95 -10.96 -1.38
N GLN A 301 3.65 -11.43 -0.16
CA GLN A 301 2.52 -11.03 0.68
C GLN A 301 2.66 -9.62 1.24
N HIS A 302 1.53 -8.99 1.58
CA HIS A 302 1.44 -7.67 2.21
C HIS A 302 0.52 -7.72 3.44
N ASP A 303 0.47 -6.60 4.17
CA ASP A 303 -0.58 -6.29 5.14
C ASP A 303 -0.68 -7.34 6.27
N ALA A 304 0.46 -7.67 6.87
CA ALA A 304 0.51 -8.63 7.97
C ALA A 304 0.17 -7.94 9.29
N HIS A 305 -0.89 -8.43 9.93
CA HIS A 305 -1.38 -7.93 11.23
C HIS A 305 -1.64 -9.09 12.18
N TRP A 306 -1.46 -8.84 13.47
CA TRP A 306 -1.98 -9.75 14.47
C TRP A 306 -3.51 -9.73 14.49
N THR A 307 -4.10 -10.88 14.81
CA THR A 307 -5.50 -10.92 15.23
C THR A 307 -5.67 -10.19 16.56
N THR A 308 -6.87 -9.65 16.81
CA THR A 308 -7.18 -8.92 18.05
C THR A 308 -6.90 -9.73 19.32
N ASP A 309 -7.10 -11.05 19.28
CA ASP A 309 -6.81 -11.96 20.39
C ASP A 309 -5.34 -12.40 20.48
N ARG A 310 -4.49 -11.93 19.56
CA ARG A 310 -3.07 -12.26 19.42
C ARG A 310 -2.77 -13.76 19.31
N LYS A 311 -3.73 -14.55 18.82
CA LYS A 311 -3.58 -16.00 18.57
C LYS A 311 -3.30 -16.35 17.12
N GLY A 312 -3.23 -15.36 16.24
CA GLY A 312 -2.96 -15.57 14.84
C GLY A 312 -2.50 -14.31 14.12
N ILE A 313 -2.21 -14.47 12.85
CA ILE A 313 -1.81 -13.42 11.93
C ILE A 313 -2.75 -13.46 10.72
N THR A 314 -3.23 -12.30 10.31
CA THR A 314 -3.85 -12.09 9.00
C THR A 314 -2.83 -11.50 8.03
N LEU A 315 -2.89 -11.90 6.77
CA LEU A 315 -2.07 -11.31 5.70
C LEU A 315 -2.77 -11.41 4.35
N PHE A 316 -2.36 -10.57 3.40
CA PHE A 316 -2.77 -10.67 2.01
C PHE A 316 -1.70 -11.41 1.19
N ASP A 317 -1.97 -12.65 0.81
CA ASP A 317 -1.10 -13.45 -0.06
C ASP A 317 -1.33 -13.05 -1.52
N ASN A 318 -0.49 -12.15 -2.02
CA ASN A 318 -0.51 -11.74 -3.42
C ASN A 318 -0.24 -12.94 -4.34
N GLY A 319 0.72 -13.79 -3.95
CA GLY A 319 1.11 -15.00 -4.68
C GLY A 319 1.69 -14.74 -6.08
N ALA A 320 2.07 -13.49 -6.39
CA ALA A 320 2.54 -13.09 -7.70
C ALA A 320 3.61 -11.98 -7.64
N ARG A 321 4.51 -12.02 -8.63
CA ARG A 321 5.48 -10.97 -8.92
C ARG A 321 5.39 -10.63 -10.40
N TYR A 322 5.47 -9.33 -10.72
CA TYR A 322 5.47 -8.85 -12.09
C TYR A 322 6.53 -9.56 -12.96
N GLY A 323 6.14 -9.93 -14.18
CA GLY A 323 7.01 -10.59 -15.16
C GLY A 323 7.20 -12.09 -14.96
N LEU A 324 6.61 -12.69 -13.93
CA LEU A 324 6.63 -14.14 -13.68
C LEU A 324 5.22 -14.72 -13.64
N ARG A 325 5.11 -16.03 -13.83
CA ARG A 325 3.83 -16.74 -13.62
C ARG A 325 3.44 -16.66 -12.14
N PRO A 326 2.15 -16.38 -11.82
CA PRO A 326 1.65 -16.48 -10.45
C PRO A 326 1.90 -17.86 -9.85
N GLN A 327 2.13 -17.89 -8.53
CA GLN A 327 2.33 -19.11 -7.74
C GLN A 327 1.03 -19.63 -7.13
N VAL A 328 -0.02 -18.82 -7.17
CA VAL A 328 -1.38 -19.13 -6.73
C VAL A 328 -2.37 -18.85 -7.87
N GLU A 329 -3.53 -19.51 -7.86
CA GLU A 329 -4.58 -19.26 -8.85
C GLU A 329 -5.21 -17.87 -8.69
N SER A 330 -5.34 -17.41 -7.45
CA SER A 330 -5.84 -16.08 -7.09
C SER A 330 -5.17 -15.59 -5.82
N SER A 331 -4.97 -14.27 -5.71
CA SER A 331 -4.55 -13.65 -4.46
C SER A 331 -5.64 -13.85 -3.41
N ARG A 332 -5.23 -13.93 -2.13
CA ARG A 332 -6.14 -14.33 -1.04
C ARG A 332 -5.78 -13.68 0.28
N ALA A 333 -6.79 -13.36 1.08
CA ALA A 333 -6.59 -13.13 2.50
C ALA A 333 -6.35 -14.48 3.19
N ILE A 334 -5.35 -14.54 4.08
CA ILE A 334 -5.04 -15.73 4.87
C ILE A 334 -5.10 -15.34 6.34
N HIS A 335 -5.74 -16.19 7.14
CA HIS A 335 -5.63 -16.19 8.60
C HIS A 335 -4.85 -17.43 9.03
N ILE A 336 -3.73 -17.22 9.74
CA ILE A 336 -2.86 -18.26 10.27
C ILE A 336 -2.96 -18.23 11.80
N SER A 337 -3.43 -19.31 12.40
CA SER A 337 -3.38 -19.47 13.86
C SER A 337 -1.98 -19.92 14.30
N LEU A 338 -1.49 -19.37 15.41
CA LEU A 338 -0.17 -19.64 15.96
C LEU A 338 -0.30 -20.29 17.35
N ASP A 339 0.48 -21.36 17.56
CA ASP A 339 0.71 -21.92 18.89
C ASP A 339 2.02 -21.36 19.44
N LEU A 340 1.90 -20.22 20.13
CA LEU A 340 3.04 -19.55 20.75
C LEU A 340 3.46 -20.23 22.06
N GLU A 341 2.64 -21.07 22.70
CA GLU A 341 3.04 -21.79 23.92
C GLU A 341 4.01 -22.93 23.60
N ALA A 342 3.73 -23.68 22.52
CA ALA A 342 4.65 -24.69 22.01
C ALA A 342 6.01 -24.06 21.60
N TRP A 343 5.99 -22.80 21.16
CA TRP A 343 7.19 -22.02 20.87
C TRP A 343 7.88 -21.50 22.15
N LEU A 344 7.15 -20.90 23.10
CA LEU A 344 7.67 -20.38 24.36
C LEU A 344 8.31 -21.46 25.24
N ARG A 345 7.92 -22.74 25.09
CA ARG A 345 8.60 -23.87 25.79
C ARG A 345 9.97 -24.23 25.22
N LYS A 346 10.37 -23.69 24.06
CA LYS A 346 11.60 -24.11 23.35
C LYS A 346 12.83 -23.23 23.60
N SER A 347 12.74 -22.17 24.40
CA SER A 347 13.83 -21.20 24.64
C SER A 347 14.82 -21.56 25.76
N TYR A 348 14.77 -22.76 26.34
CA TYR A 348 15.81 -23.27 27.26
C TYR A 348 16.20 -24.70 26.94
N ALA A 349 16.89 -24.91 25.81
CA ALA A 349 17.72 -26.09 25.60
C ALA A 349 18.84 -25.73 24.62
N ASN A 350 19.94 -25.17 25.16
CA ASN A 350 21.34 -25.47 24.84
C ASN A 350 22.26 -24.37 25.40
N MET A 351 22.82 -24.62 26.58
CA MET A 351 24.20 -24.24 26.94
C MET A 351 25.06 -25.48 26.77
#